data_AF-A0A2N9Y5U6-F1
#
_entry.id   AF-A0A2N9Y5U6-F1
#
_cell.length_a   1.000
_cell.length_b   1.000
_cell.length_c   1.000
_cell.angle_alpha   90.00
_cell.angle_beta   90.00
_cell.angle_gamma   90.00
#
_symmetry.space_group_name_H-M   'P 1'
#
loop_
_entity.id
_entity.type
_entity.pdbx_description
1 polymer ?
#
loop_
_entity_poly.entity_id
_entity_poly.type
_entity_poly.pdbx_seq_one_letter_code
_entity_poly.pdbx_strand_id
1 'polypeptide(L)'
;MKKVILLVIVALGLWLWLQSTTDEQPKSQAQEQVINSFKSMRHSFTAAPVASNPKESVSIEQAQKENLDKVQVYGEGKVIKTLPDDNKGSRHQRFILRTGTDSTVLIVHNIDIAPRLNDLQRDDTVGFSGEYISNNRGGLVHWTHHDPKHRHYDGWLLYKNKRYQ
;
A
#
# COMPACT_ATOMS: atom_id res chain seq x y z
N MET A 1 -78.46 -3.66 -28.03
CA MET A 1 -77.17 -3.11 -28.52
C MET A 1 -76.77 -1.77 -27.88
N LYS A 2 -77.68 -0.78 -27.71
CA LYS A 2 -77.34 0.54 -27.14
C LYS A 2 -76.82 0.55 -25.69
N LYS A 3 -77.25 -0.39 -24.84
CA LYS A 3 -76.81 -0.48 -23.43
C LYS A 3 -75.38 -1.02 -23.24
N VAL A 4 -74.86 -1.80 -24.21
CA VAL A 4 -73.49 -2.34 -24.15
C VAL A 4 -72.47 -1.27 -24.53
N ILE A 5 -72.80 -0.39 -25.48
CA ILE A 5 -71.91 0.69 -25.93
C ILE A 5 -71.65 1.70 -24.80
N LEU A 6 -72.64 1.98 -23.94
CA LEU A 6 -72.47 2.92 -22.83
C LEU A 6 -71.47 2.41 -21.77
N LEU A 7 -71.45 1.10 -21.49
CA LEU A 7 -70.51 0.50 -20.53
C LEU A 7 -69.06 0.53 -21.04
N VAL A 8 -68.86 0.39 -22.35
CA VAL A 8 -67.52 0.43 -22.96
C VAL A 8 -66.91 1.83 -22.87
N ILE A 9 -67.71 2.89 -23.09
CA ILE A 9 -67.21 4.28 -23.01
C ILE A 9 -66.85 4.66 -21.56
N VAL A 10 -67.65 4.24 -20.58
CA VAL A 10 -67.36 4.48 -19.15
C VAL A 10 -66.09 3.74 -18.72
N ALA A 11 -65.90 2.50 -19.16
CA ALA A 11 -64.70 1.72 -18.86
C ALA A 11 -63.43 2.32 -19.50
N LEU A 12 -63.53 2.84 -20.73
CA LEU A 12 -62.42 3.54 -21.41
C LEU A 12 -62.07 4.86 -20.72
N GLY A 13 -63.07 5.64 -20.29
CA GLY A 13 -62.83 6.87 -19.53
C GLY A 13 -62.15 6.60 -18.18
N LEU A 14 -62.58 5.56 -17.47
CA LEU A 14 -61.96 5.11 -16.21
C LEU A 14 -60.54 4.58 -16.42
N TRP A 15 -60.28 3.84 -17.51
CA TRP A 15 -58.94 3.34 -17.82
C TRP A 15 -57.97 4.46 -18.20
N LEU A 16 -58.44 5.47 -18.94
CA LEU A 16 -57.66 6.66 -19.26
C LEU A 16 -57.42 7.53 -18.02
N TRP A 17 -58.40 7.65 -17.13
CA TRP A 17 -58.25 8.39 -15.87
C TRP A 17 -57.30 7.67 -14.89
N LEU A 18 -57.32 6.33 -14.84
CA LEU A 18 -56.39 5.54 -14.03
C LEU A 18 -54.93 5.65 -14.51
N GLN A 19 -54.71 5.91 -15.80
CA GLN A 19 -53.36 6.16 -16.34
C GLN A 19 -52.87 7.59 -16.09
N SER A 20 -53.77 8.54 -15.81
CA SER A 20 -53.41 9.96 -15.63
C SER A 20 -52.86 10.34 -14.24
N THR A 21 -52.70 9.39 -13.32
CA THR A 21 -52.21 9.64 -11.96
C THR A 21 -50.95 8.85 -11.65
N THR A 22 -49.86 9.18 -12.34
CA THR A 22 -48.49 8.86 -11.88
C THR A 22 -47.61 10.07 -12.15
N ASP A 23 -47.68 11.04 -11.24
CA ASP A 23 -46.76 12.19 -11.17
C ASP A 23 -45.38 11.69 -10.73
N GLU A 24 -44.60 11.12 -11.65
CA GLU A 24 -43.15 11.08 -11.49
C GLU A 24 -42.60 12.46 -11.89
N GLN A 25 -42.40 13.31 -10.88
CA GLN A 25 -41.71 14.59 -11.04
C GLN A 25 -40.31 14.36 -11.64
N PRO A 26 -40.01 14.89 -12.84
CA PRO A 26 -38.67 14.79 -13.41
C PRO A 26 -37.71 15.60 -12.53
N LYS A 27 -36.68 14.95 -11.98
CA LYS A 27 -35.65 15.63 -11.19
C LYS A 27 -35.03 16.73 -12.05
N SER A 28 -35.10 17.96 -11.58
CA SER A 28 -34.52 19.12 -12.25
C SER A 28 -33.04 18.88 -12.54
N GLN A 29 -32.54 19.35 -13.68
CA GLN A 29 -31.11 19.27 -14.04
C GLN A 29 -30.19 19.84 -12.94
N ALA A 30 -30.67 20.83 -12.19
CA ALA A 30 -29.95 21.38 -11.04
C ALA A 30 -29.80 20.35 -9.90
N GLN A 31 -30.83 19.53 -9.65
CA GLN A 31 -30.75 18.45 -8.66
C GLN A 31 -29.84 17.31 -9.14
N GLU A 32 -29.85 16.97 -10.43
CA GLU A 32 -28.90 16.00 -10.98
C GLU A 32 -27.46 16.49 -10.89
N GLN A 33 -27.18 17.77 -11.19
CA GLN A 33 -25.85 18.34 -11.04
C GLN A 33 -25.37 18.31 -9.58
N VAL A 34 -26.25 18.61 -8.63
CA VAL A 34 -25.93 18.54 -7.21
C VAL A 34 -25.67 17.09 -6.79
N ILE A 35 -26.51 16.13 -7.20
CA ILE A 35 -26.32 14.70 -6.92
C ILE A 35 -25.02 14.18 -7.54
N ASN A 36 -24.71 14.57 -8.77
CA ASN A 36 -23.47 14.20 -9.46
C ASN A 36 -22.24 14.84 -8.79
N SER A 37 -22.35 16.07 -8.30
CA SER A 37 -21.27 16.73 -7.54
C SER A 37 -21.02 16.04 -6.20
N PHE A 38 -22.07 15.62 -5.50
CA PHE A 38 -21.94 14.84 -4.26
C PHE A 38 -21.42 13.41 -4.52
N LYS A 39 -21.79 12.78 -5.64
CA LYS A 39 -21.26 11.48 -6.05
C LYS A 39 -19.77 11.57 -6.43
N SER A 40 -19.38 12.62 -7.15
CA SER A 40 -17.99 12.94 -7.49
C SER A 40 -17.16 13.22 -6.23
N MET A 41 -17.65 14.06 -5.31
CA MET A 41 -16.98 14.27 -4.02
C MET A 41 -16.88 12.98 -3.21
N ARG A 42 -17.93 12.14 -3.18
CA ARG A 42 -17.83 10.82 -2.55
C ARG A 42 -16.74 9.98 -3.19
N HIS A 43 -16.58 9.95 -4.51
CA HIS A 43 -15.45 9.26 -5.15
C HIS A 43 -14.09 9.89 -4.79
N SER A 44 -14.01 11.19 -4.58
CA SER A 44 -12.78 11.89 -4.12
C SER A 44 -12.46 11.65 -2.63
N PHE A 45 -13.44 11.27 -1.81
CA PHE A 45 -13.28 10.97 -0.37
C PHE A 45 -13.41 9.46 -0.03
N THR A 46 -13.84 8.63 -0.98
CA THR A 46 -13.84 7.15 -0.91
C THR A 46 -12.81 6.52 -1.85
N ALA A 47 -12.07 7.34 -2.60
CA ALA A 47 -10.68 7.04 -2.82
C ALA A 47 -10.00 7.04 -1.44
N ALA A 48 -10.09 5.89 -0.77
CA ALA A 48 -9.01 5.43 0.09
C ALA A 48 -7.69 5.81 -0.62
N PRO A 49 -6.64 6.24 0.11
CA PRO A 49 -5.34 6.41 -0.52
C PRO A 49 -5.15 5.18 -1.37
N VAL A 50 -4.91 5.36 -2.67
CA VAL A 50 -4.70 4.25 -3.59
C VAL A 50 -3.69 3.40 -2.86
N ALA A 51 -4.18 2.30 -2.27
CA ALA A 51 -3.33 1.25 -1.82
C ALA A 51 -2.80 0.81 -3.16
N SER A 52 -1.63 1.34 -3.53
CA SER A 52 -0.67 0.54 -4.22
C SER A 52 -0.78 -0.79 -3.48
N ASN A 53 -1.31 -1.81 -4.14
CA ASN A 53 -0.71 -3.09 -3.90
C ASN A 53 0.73 -2.89 -4.36
N PRO A 54 1.70 -3.00 -3.44
CA PRO A 54 2.84 -3.79 -3.77
C PRO A 54 2.75 -4.97 -2.82
N LYS A 55 1.90 -5.95 -3.18
CA LYS A 55 2.11 -7.31 -2.68
C LYS A 55 3.46 -7.88 -3.16
N GLU A 56 4.16 -7.18 -4.05
CA GLU A 56 5.49 -7.53 -4.51
C GLU A 56 6.53 -6.60 -3.87
N SER A 57 7.37 -7.20 -3.04
CA SER A 57 8.69 -6.65 -2.73
C SER A 57 9.51 -6.56 -4.03
N VAL A 58 10.22 -5.45 -4.23
CA VAL A 58 11.14 -5.28 -5.38
C VAL A 58 12.57 -5.64 -4.98
N SER A 59 13.45 -5.91 -5.96
CA SER A 59 14.87 -6.07 -5.62
C SER A 59 15.49 -4.74 -5.22
N ILE A 60 16.52 -4.78 -4.37
CA ILE A 60 17.28 -3.58 -3.99
C ILE A 60 17.90 -2.88 -5.22
N GLU A 61 18.35 -3.65 -6.22
CA GLU A 61 18.91 -3.12 -7.45
C GLU A 61 17.87 -2.32 -8.24
N GLN A 62 16.62 -2.81 -8.31
CA GLN A 62 15.53 -2.09 -8.94
C GLN A 62 15.21 -0.81 -8.17
N ALA A 63 15.08 -0.89 -6.84
CA ALA A 63 14.78 0.27 -6.01
C ALA A 63 15.83 1.38 -6.16
N GLN A 64 17.12 1.02 -6.23
CA GLN A 64 18.20 1.98 -6.45
C GLN A 64 18.20 2.54 -7.88
N LYS A 65 18.02 1.69 -8.90
CA LYS A 65 18.00 2.09 -10.32
C LYS A 65 16.86 3.04 -10.64
N GLU A 66 15.68 2.77 -10.09
CA GLU A 66 14.46 3.54 -10.32
C GLU A 66 14.26 4.65 -9.29
N ASN A 67 15.20 4.81 -8.34
CA ASN A 67 15.15 5.77 -7.24
C ASN A 67 13.81 5.73 -6.49
N LEU A 68 13.35 4.52 -6.17
CA LEU A 68 12.13 4.30 -5.38
C LEU A 68 12.35 4.72 -3.93
N ASP A 69 11.28 5.04 -3.20
CA ASP A 69 11.34 5.42 -1.78
C ASP A 69 10.17 4.79 -1.03
N LYS A 70 10.38 4.40 0.23
CA LYS A 70 9.37 3.74 1.10
C LYS A 70 8.74 2.52 0.44
N VAL A 71 9.60 1.68 -0.14
CA VAL A 71 9.20 0.42 -0.79
C VAL A 71 9.79 -0.75 -0.04
N GLN A 72 9.03 -1.85 0.03
CA GLN A 72 9.55 -3.11 0.54
C GLN A 72 10.56 -3.68 -0.46
N VAL A 73 11.76 -3.98 0.01
CA VAL A 73 12.83 -4.57 -0.80
C VAL A 73 13.31 -5.89 -0.25
N TYR A 74 13.92 -6.69 -1.13
CA TYR A 74 14.77 -7.81 -0.76
C TYR A 74 16.11 -7.73 -1.50
N GLY A 75 17.13 -8.39 -0.94
CA GLY A 75 18.42 -8.47 -1.58
C GLY A 75 19.42 -9.28 -0.77
N GLU A 76 20.62 -9.38 -1.30
CA GLU A 76 21.78 -9.96 -0.62
C GLU A 76 22.99 -9.07 -0.89
N GLY A 77 23.88 -8.95 0.09
CA GLY A 77 25.11 -8.21 -0.10
C GLY A 77 26.24 -8.69 0.78
N LYS A 78 27.45 -8.25 0.44
CA LYS A 78 28.64 -8.46 1.26
C LYS A 78 28.84 -7.30 2.23
N VAL A 79 29.10 -7.60 3.49
CA VAL A 79 29.42 -6.59 4.50
C VAL A 79 30.76 -5.93 4.15
N ILE A 80 30.74 -4.65 3.84
CA ILE A 80 31.98 -3.88 3.61
C ILE A 80 32.43 -3.15 4.87
N LYS A 81 31.48 -2.84 5.77
CA LYS A 81 31.75 -2.13 7.02
C LYS A 81 30.68 -2.40 8.08
N THR A 82 31.10 -2.75 9.28
CA THR A 82 30.26 -2.66 10.48
C THR A 82 30.42 -1.28 11.12
N LEU A 83 29.33 -0.75 11.68
CA LEU A 83 29.31 0.54 12.36
C LEU A 83 28.99 0.31 13.85
N PRO A 84 29.34 1.25 14.74
CA PRO A 84 28.86 1.21 16.11
C PRO A 84 27.33 1.17 16.13
N ASP A 85 26.78 0.36 17.03
CA ASP A 85 25.34 0.31 17.27
C ASP A 85 24.85 1.72 17.64
N ASP A 86 23.71 2.11 17.08
CA ASP A 86 23.01 3.31 17.54
C ASP A 86 22.24 2.96 18.80
N ASN A 87 22.53 3.67 19.90
CA ASN A 87 21.91 3.45 21.21
C ASN A 87 21.02 4.64 21.62
N LYS A 88 20.71 5.56 20.71
CA LYS A 88 19.81 6.68 21.00
C LYS A 88 18.37 6.29 20.63
N GLY A 89 17.50 6.22 21.63
CA GLY A 89 16.14 5.71 21.43
C GLY A 89 16.15 4.18 21.29
N SER A 90 15.35 3.64 20.37
CA SER A 90 15.43 2.20 20.05
C SER A 90 16.82 1.86 19.52
N ARG A 91 17.40 0.77 20.01
CA ARG A 91 18.76 0.37 19.66
C ARG A 91 18.79 -0.25 18.28
N HIS A 92 19.80 0.11 17.49
CA HIS A 92 19.98 -0.42 16.13
C HIS A 92 21.40 -0.90 15.87
N GLN A 93 21.54 -2.12 15.37
CA GLN A 93 22.77 -2.57 14.73
C GLN A 93 22.84 -1.97 13.32
N ARG A 94 24.02 -1.44 12.96
CA ARG A 94 24.24 -0.78 11.67
C ARG A 94 25.42 -1.36 10.93
N PHE A 95 25.24 -1.65 9.66
CA PHE A 95 26.31 -2.12 8.78
C PHE A 95 25.99 -1.82 7.33
N ILE A 96 27.03 -1.71 6.52
CA ILE A 96 26.92 -1.38 5.10
C ILE A 96 27.15 -2.64 4.28
N LEU A 97 26.20 -2.94 3.41
CA LEU A 97 26.31 -3.99 2.41
C LEU A 97 26.70 -3.38 1.06
N ARG A 98 27.54 -4.08 0.31
CA ARG A 98 27.67 -3.90 -1.14
C ARG A 98 26.68 -4.83 -1.83
N THR A 99 25.78 -4.25 -2.62
CA THR A 99 24.69 -4.90 -3.35
C THR A 99 24.93 -4.65 -4.84
N GLY A 100 25.45 -5.63 -5.58
CA GLY A 100 25.94 -5.42 -6.97
C GLY A 100 27.37 -4.87 -7.06
N THR A 101 27.77 -4.40 -8.25
CA THR A 101 29.16 -3.99 -8.54
C THR A 101 29.57 -2.72 -7.79
N ASP A 102 28.76 -1.67 -7.86
CA ASP A 102 29.10 -0.32 -7.34
C ASP A 102 28.00 0.26 -6.42
N SER A 103 27.02 -0.55 -6.04
CA SER A 103 25.89 -0.13 -5.20
C SER A 103 26.09 -0.57 -3.75
N THR A 104 25.65 0.27 -2.81
CA THR A 104 25.70 -0.03 -1.37
C THR A 104 24.41 0.33 -0.69
N VAL A 105 24.09 -0.32 0.42
CA VAL A 105 22.95 0.03 1.26
C VAL A 105 23.32 -0.06 2.74
N LEU A 106 22.82 0.86 3.55
CA LEU A 106 22.95 0.82 5.00
C LEU A 106 21.82 -0.02 5.61
N ILE A 107 22.14 -1.10 6.32
CA ILE A 107 21.17 -1.81 7.13
C ILE A 107 21.06 -1.15 8.51
N VAL A 108 19.82 -0.93 8.95
CA VAL A 108 19.46 -0.39 10.28
C VAL A 108 18.52 -1.40 10.95
N HIS A 109 19.08 -2.33 11.71
CA HIS A 109 18.36 -3.46 12.31
C HIS A 109 18.04 -3.17 13.77
N ASN A 110 16.75 -3.12 14.12
CA ASN A 110 16.32 -2.84 15.49
C ASN A 110 16.59 -4.04 16.41
N ILE A 111 17.54 -3.89 17.32
CA ILE A 111 18.00 -4.95 18.22
C ILE A 111 17.27 -5.00 19.57
N ASP A 112 16.22 -4.18 19.74
CA ASP A 112 15.32 -4.30 20.88
C ASP A 112 14.23 -5.35 20.65
N ILE A 113 13.88 -5.62 19.39
CA ILE A 113 12.77 -6.51 19.02
C ILE A 113 13.21 -7.70 18.17
N ALA A 114 14.41 -7.68 17.61
CA ALA A 114 15.03 -8.82 16.94
C ALA A 114 16.47 -9.04 17.46
N PRO A 115 17.01 -10.27 17.41
CA PRO A 115 18.36 -10.53 17.90
C PRO A 115 19.44 -9.85 17.04
N ARG A 116 20.44 -9.25 17.67
CA ARG A 116 21.65 -8.74 17.01
C ARG A 116 22.40 -9.86 16.26
N LEU A 117 22.96 -9.55 15.09
CA LEU A 117 23.89 -10.44 14.39
C LEU A 117 25.25 -10.36 15.08
N ASN A 118 25.50 -11.30 15.98
CA ASN A 118 26.80 -11.42 16.65
C ASN A 118 27.87 -11.92 15.68
N ASP A 119 29.10 -11.49 15.91
CA ASP A 119 30.28 -11.83 15.10
C ASP A 119 30.19 -11.48 13.61
N LEU A 120 29.30 -10.55 13.25
CA LEU A 120 29.22 -9.99 11.90
C LEU A 120 30.53 -9.25 11.58
N GLN A 121 31.18 -9.64 10.50
CA GLN A 121 32.48 -9.12 10.08
C GLN A 121 32.47 -8.73 8.61
N ARG A 122 33.54 -8.05 8.17
CA ARG A 122 33.73 -7.73 6.76
C ARG A 122 33.76 -9.01 5.91
N ASP A 123 33.27 -8.91 4.68
CA ASP A 123 33.17 -9.95 3.65
C ASP A 123 32.14 -11.07 3.91
N ASP A 124 31.51 -11.08 5.08
CA ASP A 124 30.32 -11.87 5.37
C ASP A 124 29.20 -11.52 4.37
N THR A 125 28.42 -12.52 3.99
CA THR A 125 27.21 -12.35 3.17
C THR A 125 25.98 -12.27 4.07
N VAL A 126 25.11 -11.29 3.82
CA VAL A 126 23.84 -11.11 4.51
C VAL A 126 22.72 -10.93 3.49
N GLY A 127 21.73 -11.82 3.53
CA GLY A 127 20.44 -11.64 2.85
C GLY A 127 19.52 -10.76 3.71
N PHE A 128 18.64 -9.99 3.09
CA PHE A 128 17.74 -9.11 3.82
C PHE A 128 16.40 -8.92 3.11
N SER A 129 15.40 -8.55 3.91
CA SER A 129 14.13 -7.96 3.48
C SER A 129 13.74 -6.87 4.47
N GLY A 130 13.25 -5.74 3.97
CA GLY A 130 12.82 -4.62 4.81
C GLY A 130 12.33 -3.45 3.96
N GLU A 131 12.02 -2.33 4.59
CA GLU A 131 11.66 -1.10 3.89
C GLU A 131 12.92 -0.35 3.45
N TYR A 132 12.99 0.04 2.19
CA TYR A 132 14.03 0.90 1.64
C TYR A 132 13.64 2.37 1.70
N ILE A 133 14.57 3.21 2.18
CA ILE A 133 14.46 4.67 2.13
C ILE A 133 15.61 5.20 1.27
N SER A 134 15.26 5.97 0.24
CA SER A 134 16.25 6.54 -0.69
C SER A 134 17.04 7.67 -0.04
N ASN A 135 18.33 7.76 -0.38
CA ASN A 135 19.19 8.88 -0.05
C ASN A 135 20.36 8.99 -1.05
N ASN A 136 21.14 10.07 -0.97
CA ASN A 136 22.30 10.32 -1.83
C ASN A 136 23.55 9.46 -1.53
N ARG A 137 23.41 8.41 -0.71
CA ARG A 137 24.48 7.48 -0.29
C ARG A 137 24.11 6.01 -0.49
N GLY A 138 23.20 5.72 -1.44
CA GLY A 138 22.77 4.36 -1.78
C GLY A 138 21.57 3.83 -0.99
N GLY A 139 21.01 4.66 -0.10
CA GLY A 139 19.82 4.34 0.68
C GLY A 139 20.09 3.58 1.98
N LEU A 140 19.02 3.36 2.74
CA LEU A 140 19.03 2.53 3.94
C LEU A 140 17.87 1.54 3.91
N VAL A 141 18.03 0.41 4.58
CA VAL A 141 16.96 -0.56 4.82
C VAL A 141 16.76 -0.71 6.32
N HIS A 142 15.53 -0.47 6.76
CA HIS A 142 15.04 -0.70 8.12
C HIS A 142 13.83 -1.64 8.07
N TRP A 143 13.10 -1.82 9.18
CA TRP A 143 12.06 -2.85 9.27
C TRP A 143 12.56 -4.26 8.90
N THR A 144 13.80 -4.58 9.24
CA THR A 144 14.41 -5.89 8.98
C THR A 144 14.06 -6.92 10.06
N HIS A 145 12.83 -6.84 10.57
CA HIS A 145 12.30 -7.63 11.67
C HIS A 145 10.79 -7.84 11.49
N HIS A 146 10.22 -8.76 12.27
CA HIS A 146 8.77 -8.90 12.37
C HIS A 146 8.18 -7.67 13.08
N ASP A 147 7.08 -7.10 12.59
CA ASP A 147 6.33 -6.08 13.34
C ASP A 147 5.30 -6.76 14.26
N PRO A 148 5.51 -6.78 15.59
CA PRO A 148 4.60 -7.47 16.52
C PRO A 148 3.18 -6.91 16.52
N LYS A 149 2.99 -5.70 15.98
CA LYS A 149 1.69 -5.03 15.88
C LYS A 149 1.07 -5.14 14.49
N HIS A 150 1.74 -5.77 13.53
CA HIS A 150 1.31 -5.95 12.14
C HIS A 150 0.82 -4.65 11.47
N ARG A 151 1.48 -3.52 11.77
CA ARG A 151 1.20 -2.21 11.18
C ARG A 151 2.10 -1.92 9.99
N HIS A 152 3.21 -2.64 9.88
CA HIS A 152 4.15 -2.57 8.77
C HIS A 152 4.41 -3.96 8.20
N TYR A 153 4.86 -4.02 6.93
CA TYR A 153 5.38 -5.26 6.35
C TYR A 153 6.56 -5.79 7.17
N ASP A 154 6.55 -7.09 7.40
CA ASP A 154 7.65 -7.78 8.07
C ASP A 154 8.91 -7.79 7.22
N GLY A 155 10.06 -7.77 7.90
CA GLY A 155 11.35 -8.02 7.30
C GLY A 155 12.17 -9.01 8.09
N TRP A 156 13.41 -9.21 7.63
CA TRP A 156 14.32 -10.19 8.20
C TRP A 156 15.75 -9.95 7.71
N LEU A 157 16.71 -10.51 8.44
CA LEU A 157 18.09 -10.73 7.98
C LEU A 157 18.40 -12.22 7.93
N LEU A 158 19.12 -12.67 6.90
CA LEU A 158 19.61 -14.04 6.76
C LEU A 158 21.13 -14.01 6.83
N TYR A 159 21.69 -14.60 7.86
CA TYR A 159 23.14 -14.63 8.10
C TYR A 159 23.56 -16.01 8.63
N LYS A 160 24.57 -16.63 8.00
CA LYS A 160 25.06 -17.98 8.34
C LYS A 160 23.91 -19.00 8.45
N ASN A 161 23.01 -19.03 7.46
CA ASN A 161 21.82 -19.89 7.40
C ASN A 161 20.82 -19.71 8.56
N LYS A 162 20.93 -18.63 9.33
CA LYS A 162 19.99 -18.26 10.39
C LYS A 162 19.24 -17.00 10.01
N ARG A 163 17.92 -17.05 10.18
CA ARG A 163 17.02 -15.91 10.03
C ARG A 163 16.91 -15.15 11.34
N TYR A 164 16.99 -13.83 11.28
CA TYR A 164 16.85 -12.88 12.37
C TYR A 164 15.65 -11.98 12.05
N GLN A 165 14.66 -11.94 12.93
CA GLN A 165 13.47 -11.10 12.81
C GLN A 165 12.77 -10.96 14.15
#